data_AF-A0A946CLL4-F1
#
_entry.id   AF-A0A946CLL4-F1
#
_cell.length_a   1.000
_cell.length_b   1.000
_cell.length_c   1.000
_cell.angle_alpha   90.00
_cell.angle_beta   90.00
_cell.angle_gamma   90.00
#
_symmetry.space_group_name_H-M   'P 1'
#
loop_
_entity.id
_entity.type
_entity.pdbx_description
1 polymer ?
#
loop_
_entity_poly.entity_id
_entity_poly.type
_entity_poly.pdbx_seq_one_letter_code
_entity_poly.pdbx_strand_id
1 'polypeptide(L)'
;MTTPQQHSGSWLIGGAGRSGKTTLANVLAANSRSVAGFPLEGVFHVYLQRRFPFFRHQRRRLMHEYLTRPRYMDAARTRVEYPLDYFDADAESLVGELPETIDNPIALFGWLLDRYAASMDRQSWAVFDLLPELRYTTYRHLIPGVRLAVMRRDPEEAIAEGLFWRSYPDPPVDRERRFKSMLFQWFLSTAVTRSLSTRFGDDAISFSFNKLLAADENEQHRLAKTFDMDHAAIRDAFAFEPQFGFEKDKGFRGPDGVWRNLLTDRELEHIAAAMRGQALYRDVRILLAMAPHMPTMARSTGDFIMYPGTNATRRVNALRQRAKDAVAGIRAAVGAEAGR
;
A
#
# COMPACT_ATOMS: atom_id res chain seq x y z
N MET A 1 26.34 28.17 3.59
CA MET A 1 25.55 27.03 4.11
C MET A 1 24.27 26.96 3.30
N THR A 2 24.20 26.07 2.32
CA THR A 2 23.01 25.84 1.51
C THR A 2 22.00 25.08 2.35
N THR A 3 20.86 25.69 2.63
CA THR A 3 19.69 25.01 3.20
C THR A 3 19.36 23.82 2.30
N PRO A 4 19.27 22.58 2.81
CA PRO A 4 18.84 21.47 1.97
C PRO A 4 17.42 21.79 1.50
N GLN A 5 17.24 21.89 0.18
CA GLN A 5 15.90 21.99 -0.43
C GLN A 5 15.07 20.84 0.14
N GLN A 6 14.01 21.15 0.88
CA GLN A 6 12.97 20.17 1.16
C GLN A 6 12.43 19.71 -0.19
N HIS A 7 12.75 18.48 -0.57
CA HIS A 7 12.22 17.87 -1.78
C HIS A 7 10.70 17.69 -1.61
N SER A 8 9.93 18.63 -2.16
CA SER A 8 8.48 18.53 -2.27
C SER A 8 8.14 17.42 -3.26
N GLY A 9 7.29 16.49 -2.83
CA GLY A 9 6.88 15.36 -3.62
C GLY A 9 5.73 14.63 -2.96
N SER A 10 4.89 13.99 -3.78
CA SER A 10 3.79 13.16 -3.30
C SER A 10 4.30 11.81 -2.77
N TRP A 11 3.53 11.16 -1.92
CA TRP A 11 3.97 9.99 -1.16
C TRP A 11 3.10 8.77 -1.44
N LEU A 12 3.76 7.66 -1.75
CA LEU A 12 3.15 6.33 -1.65
C LEU A 12 3.41 5.79 -0.24
N ILE A 13 2.34 5.43 0.46
CA ILE A 13 2.42 4.79 1.77
C ILE A 13 2.36 3.27 1.59
N GLY A 14 3.48 2.60 1.88
CA GLY A 14 3.69 1.17 1.68
C GLY A 14 3.85 0.34 2.94
N GLY A 15 4.18 -0.94 2.74
CA GLY A 15 4.34 -1.91 3.81
C GLY A 15 3.36 -3.08 3.74
N ALA A 16 3.71 -4.16 4.44
CA ALA A 16 2.93 -5.39 4.51
C ALA A 16 1.52 -5.18 5.08
N GLY A 17 0.66 -6.21 5.00
CA GLY A 17 -0.67 -6.15 5.60
C GLY A 17 -0.60 -5.75 7.08
N ARG A 18 -1.57 -4.94 7.53
CA ARG A 18 -1.70 -4.52 8.95
C ARG A 18 -0.51 -3.73 9.53
N SER A 19 0.22 -3.01 8.68
CA SER A 19 1.40 -2.25 9.10
C SER A 19 1.14 -0.82 9.61
N GLY A 20 -0.12 -0.34 9.65
CA GLY A 20 -0.43 1.03 10.08
C GLY A 20 -0.52 2.08 8.95
N LYS A 21 -0.58 1.65 7.68
CA LYS A 21 -0.66 2.57 6.52
C LYS A 21 -1.86 3.52 6.56
N THR A 22 -3.05 2.97 6.85
CA THR A 22 -4.29 3.76 6.92
C THR A 22 -4.24 4.75 8.07
N THR A 23 -3.65 4.37 9.21
CA THR A 23 -3.39 5.29 10.32
C THR A 23 -2.51 6.44 9.86
N LEU A 24 -1.38 6.17 9.19
CA LEU A 24 -0.53 7.25 8.68
C LEU A 24 -1.29 8.18 7.72
N ALA A 25 -2.04 7.64 6.76
CA ALA A 25 -2.82 8.46 5.83
C ALA A 25 -3.81 9.40 6.56
N ASN A 26 -4.53 8.88 7.55
CA ASN A 26 -5.47 9.69 8.35
C ASN A 26 -4.76 10.75 9.20
N VAL A 27 -3.60 10.40 9.78
CA VAL A 27 -2.78 11.34 10.55
C VAL A 27 -2.29 12.49 9.68
N LEU A 28 -1.84 12.20 8.45
CA LEU A 28 -1.44 13.22 7.48
C LEU A 28 -2.61 14.13 7.10
N ALA A 29 -3.78 13.53 6.81
CA ALA A 29 -4.99 14.28 6.45
C ALA A 29 -5.38 15.30 7.53
N ALA A 30 -5.28 14.91 8.81
CA ALA A 30 -5.68 15.77 9.92
C ALA A 30 -4.62 16.79 10.35
N ASN A 31 -3.33 16.47 10.20
CA ASN A 31 -2.28 17.20 10.93
C ASN A 31 -1.11 17.70 10.08
N SER A 32 -0.97 17.27 8.81
CA SER A 32 0.08 17.80 7.93
C SER A 32 -0.32 19.15 7.35
N ARG A 33 0.66 20.08 7.32
CA ARG A 33 0.51 21.39 6.70
C ARG A 33 0.71 21.36 5.19
N SER A 34 1.48 20.39 4.68
CA SER A 34 1.90 20.37 3.27
C SER A 34 1.42 19.14 2.48
N VAL A 35 1.04 18.06 3.16
CA VAL A 35 0.69 16.78 2.52
C VAL A 35 -0.76 16.39 2.82
N ALA A 36 -1.59 16.27 1.80
CA ALA A 36 -2.95 15.76 1.93
C ALA A 36 -2.95 14.22 2.01
N GLY A 37 -3.26 13.67 3.18
CA GLY A 37 -3.49 12.23 3.32
C GLY A 37 -4.80 11.82 2.64
N PHE A 38 -4.74 10.94 1.64
CA PHE A 38 -5.93 10.37 1.00
C PHE A 38 -6.42 9.16 1.80
N PRO A 39 -7.69 9.14 2.27
CA PRO A 39 -8.17 8.16 3.24
C PRO A 39 -8.54 6.80 2.64
N LEU A 40 -8.50 6.65 1.31
CA LEU A 40 -8.80 5.39 0.61
C LEU A 40 -7.57 4.76 -0.04
N GLU A 41 -7.64 3.46 -0.33
CA GLU A 41 -6.56 2.75 -1.03
C GLU A 41 -6.41 3.26 -2.48
N GLY A 42 -5.19 3.60 -2.86
CA GLY A 42 -4.89 4.13 -4.19
C GLY A 42 -5.03 3.10 -5.31
N VAL A 43 -4.87 1.81 -5.01
CA VAL A 43 -4.97 0.66 -5.93
C VAL A 43 -4.14 0.77 -7.23
N PHE A 44 -3.04 1.53 -7.20
CA PHE A 44 -2.17 1.73 -8.38
C PHE A 44 -1.63 0.40 -8.89
N HIS A 45 -1.33 -0.53 -7.99
CA HIS A 45 -0.87 -1.87 -8.35
C HIS A 45 -1.85 -2.63 -9.27
N VAL A 46 -3.17 -2.45 -9.09
CA VAL A 46 -4.20 -3.12 -9.90
C VAL A 46 -4.19 -2.57 -11.32
N TYR A 47 -4.16 -1.25 -11.46
CA TYR A 47 -4.21 -0.59 -12.76
C TYR A 47 -2.88 -0.68 -13.52
N LEU A 48 -1.75 -0.76 -12.80
CA LEU A 48 -0.44 -1.01 -13.41
C LEU A 48 -0.33 -2.42 -14.01
N GLN A 49 -1.05 -3.41 -13.47
CA GLN A 49 -1.04 -4.79 -13.99
C GLN A 49 -1.98 -5.00 -15.20
N ARG A 50 -2.94 -4.09 -15.37
CA ARG A 50 -3.87 -4.06 -16.51
C ARG A 50 -3.16 -3.49 -17.74
N ARG A 51 -3.70 -3.80 -18.91
CA ARG A 51 -3.26 -3.21 -20.18
C ARG A 51 -4.41 -2.44 -20.77
N PHE A 52 -4.15 -1.18 -21.15
CA PHE A 52 -5.12 -0.30 -21.78
C PHE A 52 -4.62 0.12 -23.16
N PRO A 53 -4.76 -0.74 -24.19
CA PRO A 53 -4.50 -0.33 -25.57
C PRO A 53 -5.32 0.91 -25.90
N PHE A 54 -4.77 1.86 -26.65
CA PHE A 54 -5.46 3.11 -26.99
C PHE A 54 -5.89 3.91 -25.75
N PHE A 55 -5.06 3.92 -24.68
CA PHE A 55 -5.36 4.57 -23.40
C PHE A 55 -5.94 5.98 -23.56
N ARG A 56 -5.42 6.80 -24.49
CA ARG A 56 -5.92 8.15 -24.79
C ARG A 56 -7.44 8.21 -25.03
N HIS A 57 -8.00 7.21 -25.71
CA HIS A 57 -9.44 7.09 -25.98
C HIS A 57 -10.23 6.51 -24.80
N GLN A 58 -9.55 5.92 -23.82
CA GLN A 58 -10.16 5.28 -22.65
C GLN A 58 -10.06 6.11 -21.37
N ARG A 59 -9.37 7.27 -21.39
CA ARG A 59 -9.04 8.00 -20.16
C ARG A 59 -10.26 8.39 -19.34
N ARG A 60 -11.30 8.93 -20.00
CA ARG A 60 -12.57 9.31 -19.35
C ARG A 60 -13.25 8.11 -18.70
N ARG A 61 -13.38 7.01 -19.45
CA ARG A 61 -13.91 5.74 -18.93
C ARG A 61 -13.11 5.27 -17.71
N LEU A 62 -11.78 5.31 -17.78
CA LEU A 62 -10.94 4.80 -16.71
C LEU A 62 -11.03 5.66 -15.44
N MET A 63 -11.08 6.97 -15.63
CA MET A 63 -11.26 7.95 -14.57
C MET A 63 -12.60 7.76 -13.86
N HIS A 64 -13.69 7.65 -14.63
CA HIS A 64 -15.00 7.33 -14.08
C HIS A 64 -14.98 5.98 -13.34
N GLU A 65 -14.41 4.92 -13.93
CA GLU A 65 -14.25 3.61 -13.29
C GLU A 65 -13.47 3.69 -11.96
N TYR A 66 -12.46 4.55 -11.88
CA TYR A 66 -11.69 4.75 -10.66
C TYR A 66 -12.50 5.46 -9.59
N LEU A 67 -13.11 6.60 -9.94
CA LEU A 67 -13.86 7.48 -9.03
C LEU A 67 -15.11 6.83 -8.44
N THR A 68 -15.78 5.98 -9.21
CA THR A 68 -17.10 5.41 -8.86
C THR A 68 -17.04 3.98 -8.32
N ARG A 69 -15.84 3.40 -8.17
CA ARG A 69 -15.72 2.08 -7.56
C ARG A 69 -15.52 2.20 -6.06
N PRO A 70 -16.25 1.43 -5.24
CA PRO A 70 -16.01 1.37 -3.80
C PRO A 70 -14.54 1.04 -3.50
N ARG A 71 -13.98 1.73 -2.51
CA ARG A 71 -12.63 1.46 -1.97
C ARG A 71 -12.63 1.11 -0.50
N TYR A 72 -13.67 1.51 0.22
CA TYR A 72 -13.86 1.12 1.60
C TYR A 72 -15.29 0.62 1.81
N MET A 73 -15.41 -0.43 2.62
CA MET A 73 -16.65 -0.94 3.15
C MET A 73 -16.37 -1.36 4.58
N ASP A 74 -17.16 -0.85 5.52
CA ASP A 74 -17.04 -1.23 6.93
C ASP A 74 -17.45 -2.70 7.14
N ALA A 75 -17.08 -3.27 8.29
CA ALA A 75 -17.36 -4.69 8.58
C ALA A 75 -18.87 -5.00 8.61
N ALA A 76 -19.69 -4.04 9.05
CA ALA A 76 -21.15 -4.16 9.09
C ALA A 76 -21.82 -3.90 7.73
N ARG A 77 -21.06 -3.49 6.69
CA ARG A 77 -21.54 -3.08 5.36
C ARG A 77 -22.60 -1.97 5.39
N THR A 78 -22.54 -1.13 6.43
CA THR A 78 -23.42 0.03 6.59
C THR A 78 -22.83 1.29 5.95
N ARG A 79 -21.51 1.30 5.71
CA ARG A 79 -20.78 2.41 5.14
C ARG A 79 -19.96 1.93 3.96
N VAL A 80 -20.14 2.58 2.82
CA VAL A 80 -19.39 2.35 1.58
C VAL A 80 -18.86 3.69 1.13
N GLU A 81 -17.58 3.74 0.80
CA GLU A 81 -16.94 4.97 0.33
C GLU A 81 -16.26 4.77 -1.02
N TYR A 82 -16.31 5.84 -1.80
CA TYR A 82 -15.81 5.97 -3.16
C TYR A 82 -14.75 7.07 -3.20
N PRO A 83 -13.76 7.00 -4.10
CA PRO A 83 -12.81 8.11 -4.26
C PRO A 83 -13.50 9.44 -4.53
N LEU A 84 -14.60 9.44 -5.29
CA LEU A 84 -15.36 10.64 -5.59
C LEU A 84 -15.88 11.38 -4.36
N ASP A 85 -16.17 10.68 -3.26
CA ASP A 85 -16.70 11.27 -2.03
C ASP A 85 -15.73 12.27 -1.38
N TYR A 86 -14.47 12.25 -1.80
CA TYR A 86 -13.37 13.05 -1.27
C TYR A 86 -12.94 14.21 -2.18
N PHE A 87 -13.69 14.48 -3.25
CA PHE A 87 -13.44 15.61 -4.15
C PHE A 87 -14.59 16.62 -4.07
N ASP A 88 -14.25 17.91 -4.10
CA ASP A 88 -15.23 19.01 -4.18
C ASP A 88 -15.84 19.20 -5.58
N ALA A 89 -15.66 18.22 -6.47
CA ALA A 89 -16.15 18.23 -7.84
C ALA A 89 -16.74 16.88 -8.20
N ASP A 90 -17.79 16.89 -9.01
CA ASP A 90 -18.37 15.65 -9.54
C ASP A 90 -17.44 14.98 -10.57
N ALA A 91 -17.76 13.72 -10.90
CA ALA A 91 -16.93 12.92 -11.78
C ALA A 91 -16.84 13.50 -13.20
N GLU A 92 -17.91 14.11 -13.72
CA GLU A 92 -17.94 14.65 -15.08
C GLU A 92 -17.11 15.92 -15.19
N SER A 93 -17.18 16.80 -14.18
CA SER A 93 -16.35 18.00 -14.06
C SER A 93 -14.86 17.63 -14.06
N LEU A 94 -14.45 16.71 -13.18
CA LEU A 94 -13.06 16.24 -13.12
C LEU A 94 -12.62 15.60 -14.45
N VAL A 95 -13.50 14.83 -15.10
CA VAL A 95 -13.23 14.20 -16.40
C VAL A 95 -13.10 15.24 -17.53
N GLY A 96 -13.84 16.34 -17.46
CA GLY A 96 -13.79 17.45 -18.42
C GLY A 96 -12.46 18.21 -18.38
N GLU A 97 -11.85 18.30 -17.20
CA GLU A 97 -10.57 19.01 -16.97
C GLU A 97 -9.33 18.18 -17.29
N LEU A 98 -9.51 16.92 -17.69
CA LEU A 98 -8.42 15.97 -17.85
C LEU A 98 -7.39 16.43 -18.91
N PRO A 99 -6.10 16.61 -18.55
CA PRO A 99 -5.08 17.03 -19.51
C PRO A 99 -4.82 16.01 -20.61
N GLU A 100 -4.59 16.52 -21.83
CA GLU A 100 -4.29 15.65 -22.98
C GLU A 100 -2.92 14.96 -22.89
N THR A 101 -2.00 15.50 -22.09
CA THR A 101 -0.63 15.01 -21.93
C THR A 101 -0.53 13.70 -21.15
N ILE A 102 -1.57 13.33 -20.37
CA ILE A 102 -1.57 12.10 -19.58
C ILE A 102 -1.72 10.89 -20.50
N ASP A 103 -0.74 9.99 -20.45
CA ASP A 103 -0.58 8.88 -21.38
C ASP A 103 -0.66 7.49 -20.73
N ASN A 104 -0.77 7.41 -19.40
CA ASN A 104 -0.91 6.17 -18.67
C ASN A 104 -1.83 6.27 -17.43
N PRO A 105 -2.41 5.15 -16.98
CA PRO A 105 -3.33 5.12 -15.83
C PRO A 105 -2.76 5.62 -14.50
N ILE A 106 -1.46 5.45 -14.28
CA ILE A 106 -0.85 5.78 -13.00
C ILE A 106 -0.60 7.28 -12.91
N ALA A 107 -0.14 7.90 -14.01
CA ALA A 107 -0.08 9.35 -14.13
C ALA A 107 -1.48 9.99 -14.02
N LEU A 108 -2.52 9.35 -14.58
CA LEU A 108 -3.91 9.79 -14.42
C LEU A 108 -4.33 9.89 -12.95
N PHE A 109 -4.01 8.86 -12.15
CA PHE A 109 -4.35 8.89 -10.73
C PHE A 109 -3.45 9.80 -9.92
N GLY A 110 -2.18 9.96 -10.31
CA GLY A 110 -1.30 10.99 -9.73
C GLY A 110 -1.89 12.39 -9.90
N TRP A 111 -2.29 12.73 -11.14
CA TRP A 111 -2.95 14.01 -11.43
C TRP A 111 -4.26 14.20 -10.65
N LEU A 112 -5.07 13.14 -10.53
CA LEU A 112 -6.30 13.20 -9.74
C LEU A 112 -5.98 13.49 -8.27
N LEU A 113 -4.97 12.86 -7.69
CA LEU A 113 -4.57 13.13 -6.31
C LEU A 113 -3.91 14.51 -6.14
N ASP A 114 -3.31 15.08 -7.19
CA ASP A 114 -2.85 16.48 -7.19
C ASP A 114 -4.05 17.43 -7.05
N ARG A 115 -5.18 17.12 -7.71
CA ARG A 115 -6.44 17.88 -7.53
C ARG A 115 -6.98 17.76 -6.11
N TYR A 116 -6.93 16.57 -5.52
CA TYR A 116 -7.32 16.35 -4.12
C TYR A 116 -6.43 17.15 -3.15
N ALA A 117 -5.11 17.14 -3.35
CA ALA A 117 -4.21 17.94 -2.52
C ALA A 117 -4.51 19.44 -2.64
N ALA A 118 -4.79 19.92 -3.86
CA ALA A 118 -5.13 21.31 -4.10
C ALA A 118 -6.45 21.72 -3.42
N SER A 119 -7.50 20.88 -3.42
CA SER A 119 -8.76 21.20 -2.73
C SER A 119 -8.59 21.27 -1.20
N MET A 120 -7.59 20.56 -0.66
CA MET A 120 -7.21 20.60 0.75
C MET A 120 -6.24 21.73 1.10
N ASP A 121 -5.89 22.60 0.14
CA ASP A 121 -4.83 23.61 0.27
C ASP A 121 -3.50 22.99 0.76
N ARG A 122 -3.08 21.92 0.07
CA ARG A 122 -1.83 21.18 0.32
C ARG A 122 -0.99 21.11 -0.95
N GLN A 123 0.33 21.03 -0.76
CA GLN A 123 1.31 21.03 -1.86
C GLN A 123 1.44 19.67 -2.54
N SER A 124 1.22 18.58 -1.80
CA SER A 124 1.30 17.23 -2.33
C SER A 124 0.30 16.30 -1.64
N TRP A 125 0.19 15.08 -2.15
CA TRP A 125 -0.69 14.05 -1.59
C TRP A 125 0.11 12.90 -1.00
N ALA A 126 -0.53 12.14 -0.11
CA ALA A 126 -0.07 10.82 0.32
C ALA A 126 -1.19 9.81 0.20
N VAL A 127 -0.95 8.68 -0.45
CA VAL A 127 -1.95 7.61 -0.59
C VAL A 127 -1.35 6.27 -0.22
N PHE A 128 -2.11 5.44 0.50
CA PHE A 128 -1.68 4.08 0.80
C PHE A 128 -2.06 3.10 -0.31
N ASP A 129 -1.19 2.13 -0.55
CA ASP A 129 -1.43 1.04 -1.49
C ASP A 129 -0.84 -0.27 -0.94
N LEU A 130 -1.22 -1.40 -1.55
CA LEU A 130 -0.66 -2.69 -1.19
C LEU A 130 0.74 -2.88 -1.78
N LEU A 131 1.74 -2.88 -0.89
CA LEU A 131 3.15 -3.16 -1.21
C LEU A 131 3.69 -2.32 -2.40
N PRO A 132 3.48 -0.99 -2.44
CA PRO A 132 3.96 -0.13 -3.53
C PRO A 132 5.49 -0.18 -3.67
N GLU A 133 6.22 -0.50 -2.60
CA GLU A 133 7.67 -0.71 -2.62
C GLU A 133 8.12 -1.72 -3.68
N LEU A 134 7.29 -2.74 -4.00
CA LEU A 134 7.66 -3.74 -5.01
C LEU A 134 7.71 -3.18 -6.43
N ARG A 135 7.09 -2.01 -6.67
CA ARG A 135 7.01 -1.35 -7.98
C ARG A 135 7.44 0.11 -7.91
N TYR A 136 8.12 0.52 -6.83
CA TYR A 136 8.44 1.91 -6.57
C TYR A 136 9.28 2.54 -7.69
N THR A 137 10.25 1.80 -8.23
CA THR A 137 11.02 2.25 -9.39
C THR A 137 10.11 2.57 -10.56
N THR A 138 9.14 1.71 -10.90
CA THR A 138 8.15 1.98 -11.94
C THR A 138 7.32 3.22 -11.61
N TYR A 139 6.82 3.36 -10.38
CA TYR A 139 6.03 4.52 -9.99
C TYR A 139 6.78 5.84 -10.12
N ARG A 140 8.07 5.90 -9.78
CA ARG A 140 8.90 7.10 -9.99
C ARG A 140 9.00 7.56 -11.44
N HIS A 141 8.93 6.64 -12.41
CA HIS A 141 8.93 7.02 -13.83
C HIS A 141 7.56 7.53 -14.29
N LEU A 142 6.47 7.07 -13.65
CA LEU A 142 5.10 7.39 -14.06
C LEU A 142 4.54 8.61 -13.31
N ILE A 143 5.03 8.90 -12.12
CA ILE A 143 4.63 10.04 -11.28
C ILE A 143 5.92 10.78 -10.88
N PRO A 144 6.25 11.89 -11.56
CA PRO A 144 7.45 12.66 -11.26
C PRO A 144 7.50 13.09 -9.80
N GLY A 145 8.66 12.93 -9.15
CA GLY A 145 8.88 13.35 -7.78
C GLY A 145 8.22 12.49 -6.69
N VAL A 146 7.56 11.38 -7.04
CA VAL A 146 6.91 10.52 -6.03
C VAL A 146 7.94 9.84 -5.10
N ARG A 147 7.65 9.90 -3.81
CA ARG A 147 8.43 9.35 -2.70
C ARG A 147 7.69 8.16 -2.08
N LEU A 148 8.39 7.39 -1.26
CA LEU A 148 7.88 6.18 -0.63
C LEU A 148 8.09 6.26 0.89
N ALA A 149 7.01 6.10 1.64
CA ALA A 149 7.02 5.92 3.09
C ALA A 149 6.49 4.53 3.44
N VAL A 150 7.33 3.65 3.95
CA VAL A 150 6.93 2.27 4.29
C VAL A 150 6.68 2.14 5.79
N MET A 151 5.43 1.88 6.16
CA MET A 151 5.09 1.54 7.53
C MET A 151 5.51 0.11 7.82
N ARG A 152 6.28 -0.09 8.91
CA ARG A 152 6.76 -1.37 9.40
C ARG A 152 6.17 -1.63 10.78
N ARG A 153 5.69 -2.84 10.96
CA ARG A 153 5.20 -3.34 12.24
C ARG A 153 5.99 -4.57 12.61
N ASP A 154 6.15 -4.82 13.90
CA ASP A 154 6.83 -5.99 14.42
C ASP A 154 6.25 -7.27 13.80
N PRO A 155 7.11 -8.21 13.37
CA PRO A 155 6.67 -9.33 12.55
C PRO A 155 5.72 -10.26 13.29
N GLU A 156 5.90 -10.46 14.60
CA GLU A 156 5.00 -11.23 15.46
C GLU A 156 3.57 -10.68 15.38
N GLU A 157 3.40 -9.38 15.61
CA GLU A 157 2.09 -8.72 15.55
C GLU A 157 1.49 -8.76 14.14
N ALA A 158 2.28 -8.38 13.13
CA ALA A 158 1.78 -8.29 11.76
C ALA A 158 1.34 -9.66 11.21
N ILE A 159 2.10 -10.72 11.52
CA ILE A 159 1.80 -12.08 11.09
C ILE A 159 0.62 -12.65 11.88
N ALA A 160 0.62 -12.49 13.22
CA ALA A 160 -0.49 -12.97 14.04
C ALA A 160 -1.81 -12.28 13.70
N GLU A 161 -1.82 -10.96 13.47
CA GLU A 161 -3.02 -10.25 13.06
C GLU A 161 -3.49 -10.71 11.68
N GLY A 162 -2.54 -10.89 10.75
CA GLY A 162 -2.83 -11.44 9.43
C GLY A 162 -3.49 -12.81 9.50
N LEU A 163 -3.01 -13.69 10.39
CA LEU A 163 -3.57 -15.01 10.60
C LEU A 163 -4.95 -14.91 11.25
N PHE A 164 -5.10 -14.16 12.34
CA PHE A 164 -6.34 -13.97 13.09
C PHE A 164 -7.53 -13.69 12.17
N TRP A 165 -7.45 -12.64 11.34
CA TRP A 165 -8.56 -12.26 10.45
C TRP A 165 -8.87 -13.27 9.34
N ARG A 166 -8.00 -14.26 9.12
CA ARG A 166 -8.18 -15.31 8.09
C ARG A 166 -8.47 -16.68 8.66
N SER A 167 -8.31 -16.86 9.97
CA SER A 167 -8.34 -18.16 10.64
C SER A 167 -9.10 -18.16 11.97
N TYR A 168 -9.84 -17.09 12.27
CA TYR A 168 -10.67 -17.02 13.47
C TYR A 168 -12.12 -17.47 13.15
N PRO A 169 -12.79 -18.22 14.04
CA PRO A 169 -12.27 -18.75 15.31
C PRO A 169 -11.37 -19.99 15.16
N ASP A 170 -11.58 -20.79 14.11
CA ASP A 170 -10.88 -22.07 13.93
C ASP A 170 -9.77 -22.00 12.89
N PRO A 171 -8.56 -22.52 13.20
CA PRO A 171 -7.45 -22.53 12.26
C PRO A 171 -7.79 -23.38 11.02
N PRO A 172 -7.59 -22.86 9.80
CA PRO A 172 -7.85 -23.61 8.60
C PRO A 172 -6.81 -24.72 8.41
N VAL A 173 -7.18 -25.76 7.67
CA VAL A 173 -6.30 -26.90 7.33
C VAL A 173 -4.98 -26.44 6.71
N ASP A 174 -4.96 -25.31 5.97
CA ASP A 174 -3.76 -24.76 5.32
C ASP A 174 -3.01 -23.71 6.16
N ARG A 175 -3.14 -23.71 7.50
CA ARG A 175 -2.52 -22.73 8.40
C ARG A 175 -1.01 -22.54 8.17
N GLU A 176 -0.23 -23.62 8.10
CA GLU A 176 1.23 -23.53 7.90
C GLU A 176 1.59 -22.76 6.63
N ARG A 177 0.84 -23.02 5.54
CA ARG A 177 1.00 -22.31 4.27
C ARG A 177 0.64 -20.83 4.40
N ARG A 178 -0.42 -20.48 5.15
CA ARG A 178 -0.79 -19.08 5.43
C ARG A 178 0.28 -18.36 6.21
N PHE A 179 0.79 -19.00 7.27
CA PHE A 179 1.90 -18.48 8.07
C PHE A 179 3.13 -18.23 7.19
N LYS A 180 3.56 -19.24 6.40
CA LYS A 180 4.69 -19.12 5.47
C LYS A 180 4.50 -17.97 4.48
N SER A 181 3.28 -17.75 3.99
CA SER A 181 2.95 -16.66 3.08
C SER A 181 3.03 -15.28 3.72
N MET A 182 2.54 -15.13 4.96
CA MET A 182 2.62 -13.87 5.68
C MET A 182 4.06 -13.55 6.07
N LEU A 183 4.80 -14.54 6.58
CA LEU A 183 6.23 -14.44 6.86
C LEU A 183 6.98 -13.96 5.61
N PHE A 184 6.79 -14.65 4.47
CA PHE A 184 7.42 -14.24 3.22
C PHE A 184 7.06 -12.81 2.79
N GLN A 185 5.79 -12.42 2.85
CA GLN A 185 5.36 -11.08 2.44
C GLN A 185 5.95 -9.98 3.33
N TRP A 186 6.01 -10.22 4.63
CA TRP A 186 6.61 -9.28 5.58
C TRP A 186 8.11 -9.10 5.30
N PHE A 187 8.85 -10.20 5.19
CA PHE A 187 10.29 -10.15 4.92
C PHE A 187 10.61 -9.62 3.53
N LEU A 188 9.75 -9.90 2.54
CA LEU A 188 9.85 -9.34 1.19
C LEU A 188 9.74 -7.80 1.24
N SER A 189 8.71 -7.28 1.90
CA SER A 189 8.52 -5.84 2.09
C SER A 189 9.75 -5.20 2.76
N THR A 190 10.24 -5.80 3.84
CA THR A 190 11.42 -5.30 4.57
C THR A 190 12.69 -5.31 3.72
N ALA A 191 12.98 -6.41 3.01
CA ALA A 191 14.17 -6.55 2.19
C ALA A 191 14.18 -5.54 1.02
N VAL A 192 13.05 -5.41 0.33
CA VAL A 192 12.89 -4.47 -0.78
C VAL A 192 13.01 -3.04 -0.28
N THR A 193 12.31 -2.70 0.80
CA THR A 193 12.35 -1.36 1.39
C THR A 193 13.78 -0.98 1.79
N ARG A 194 14.53 -1.88 2.45
CA ARG A 194 15.94 -1.62 2.80
C ARG A 194 16.78 -1.31 1.56
N SER A 195 16.63 -2.09 0.51
CA SER A 195 17.35 -1.86 -0.76
C SER A 195 16.98 -0.52 -1.38
N LEU A 196 15.69 -0.16 -1.37
CA LEU A 196 15.22 1.13 -1.88
C LEU A 196 15.74 2.29 -1.05
N SER A 197 15.74 2.21 0.28
CA SER A 197 16.31 3.23 1.16
C SER A 197 17.81 3.44 0.90
N THR A 198 18.57 2.36 0.68
CA THR A 198 19.98 2.48 0.29
C THR A 198 20.16 3.13 -1.07
N ARG A 199 19.27 2.84 -2.04
CA ARG A 199 19.37 3.35 -3.41
C ARG A 199 18.87 4.79 -3.58
N PHE A 200 17.82 5.17 -2.86
CA PHE A 200 17.08 6.42 -3.06
C PHE A 200 17.12 7.37 -1.85
N GLY A 201 17.77 6.98 -0.76
CA GLY A 201 17.93 7.81 0.44
C GLY A 201 16.58 8.26 1.01
N ASP A 202 16.45 9.57 1.21
CA ASP A 202 15.27 10.20 1.80
C ASP A 202 14.00 10.07 0.95
N ASP A 203 14.09 9.64 -0.31
CA ASP A 203 12.90 9.38 -1.14
C ASP A 203 12.25 8.02 -0.87
N ALA A 204 12.94 7.13 -0.15
CA ALA A 204 12.40 5.82 0.22
C ALA A 204 12.71 5.54 1.70
N ILE A 205 11.81 5.97 2.57
CA ILE A 205 11.97 5.88 4.03
C ILE A 205 11.01 4.85 4.61
N SER A 206 11.33 4.37 5.80
CA SER A 206 10.42 3.51 6.57
C SER A 206 10.16 4.10 7.94
N PHE A 207 9.00 3.82 8.52
CA PHE A 207 8.67 4.15 9.91
C PHE A 207 8.22 2.90 10.67
N SER A 208 8.64 2.77 11.93
CA SER A 208 8.18 1.72 12.84
C SER A 208 6.89 2.17 13.52
N PHE A 209 5.81 1.47 13.23
CA PHE A 209 4.51 1.67 13.85
C PHE A 209 4.56 1.41 15.36
N ASN A 210 5.24 0.35 15.78
CA ASN A 210 5.41 0.00 17.19
C ASN A 210 6.15 1.09 17.98
N LYS A 211 7.19 1.70 17.40
CA LYS A 211 7.90 2.83 18.02
C LYS A 211 7.04 4.08 18.14
N LEU A 212 6.23 4.39 17.12
CA LEU A 212 5.29 5.51 17.17
C LEU A 212 4.25 5.34 18.27
N LEU A 213 3.70 4.13 18.43
CA LEU A 213 2.78 3.78 19.52
C LEU A 213 3.44 3.82 20.90
N ALA A 214 4.72 3.42 20.98
CA ALA A 214 5.51 3.45 22.21
C ALA A 214 6.06 4.84 22.56
N ALA A 215 5.62 5.89 21.85
CA ALA A 215 6.09 7.26 22.03
C ALA A 215 7.61 7.45 21.92
N ASP A 216 8.28 6.71 21.02
CA ASP A 216 9.71 6.91 20.71
C ASP A 216 9.91 8.30 20.08
N GLU A 217 10.52 9.22 20.82
CA GLU A 217 10.70 10.62 20.41
C GLU A 217 11.47 10.75 19.08
N ASN A 218 12.47 9.90 18.84
CA ASN A 218 13.26 9.96 17.61
C ASN A 218 12.42 9.61 16.38
N GLU A 219 11.59 8.58 16.50
CA GLU A 219 10.70 8.14 15.43
C GLU A 219 9.60 9.18 15.17
N GLN A 220 9.03 9.77 16.24
CA GLN A 220 8.03 10.83 16.15
C GLN A 220 8.60 12.11 15.54
N HIS A 221 9.79 12.55 15.96
CA HIS A 221 10.49 13.69 15.36
C HIS A 221 10.83 13.46 13.88
N ARG A 222 11.27 12.24 13.52
CA ARG A 222 11.55 11.91 12.12
C ARG A 222 10.28 12.02 11.28
N LEU A 223 9.17 11.46 11.78
CA LEU A 223 7.88 11.50 11.09
C LEU A 223 7.37 12.95 10.94
N ALA A 224 7.41 13.72 12.03
CA ALA A 224 7.01 15.12 12.06
C ALA A 224 7.80 15.97 11.05
N LYS A 225 9.12 15.79 11.00
CA LYS A 225 10.00 16.49 10.05
C LYS A 225 9.72 16.08 8.60
N THR A 226 9.50 14.79 8.35
CA THR A 226 9.25 14.27 6.99
C THR A 226 7.99 14.87 6.38
N PHE A 227 6.93 15.04 7.17
CA PHE A 227 5.60 15.41 6.67
C PHE A 227 5.15 16.82 7.08
N ASP A 228 6.06 17.66 7.58
CA ASP A 228 5.78 19.01 8.07
C ASP A 228 4.57 19.05 9.01
N MET A 229 4.78 18.44 10.17
CA MET A 229 3.79 18.30 11.23
C MET A 229 4.35 18.75 12.57
N ASP A 230 3.45 19.14 13.48
CA ASP A 230 3.82 19.35 14.87
C ASP A 230 4.09 18.03 15.58
N HIS A 231 5.15 18.00 16.38
CA HIS A 231 5.51 16.83 17.17
C HIS A 231 4.39 16.42 18.14
N ALA A 232 3.73 17.41 18.77
CA ALA A 232 2.60 17.16 19.65
C ALA A 232 1.43 16.49 18.92
N ALA A 233 1.13 16.90 17.68
CA ALA A 233 0.08 16.30 16.88
C ALA A 233 0.37 14.82 16.55
N ILE A 234 1.64 14.48 16.27
CA ILE A 234 2.06 13.08 16.11
C ILE A 234 1.87 12.30 17.41
N ARG A 235 2.37 12.82 18.53
CA ARG A 235 2.25 12.15 19.82
C ARG A 235 0.80 11.84 20.15
N ASP A 236 -0.08 12.82 20.00
CA ASP A 236 -1.49 12.69 20.33
C ASP A 236 -2.22 11.75 19.35
N ALA A 237 -1.86 11.78 18.06
CA ALA A 237 -2.43 10.90 17.04
C ALA A 237 -2.06 9.41 17.18
N PHE A 238 -0.93 9.11 17.82
CA PHE A 238 -0.50 7.73 18.13
C PHE A 238 -0.71 7.35 19.60
N ALA A 239 -1.35 8.22 20.41
CA ALA A 239 -1.73 7.95 21.79
C ALA A 239 -3.00 7.09 21.87
N PHE A 240 -2.98 5.91 21.25
CA PHE A 240 -4.06 4.94 21.32
C PHE A 240 -3.52 3.53 21.44
N GLU A 241 -4.34 2.63 21.97
CA GLU A 241 -4.02 1.22 22.00
C GLU A 241 -4.57 0.54 20.74
N PRO A 242 -3.75 -0.16 19.94
CA PRO A 242 -4.23 -0.81 18.74
C PRO A 242 -5.21 -1.93 19.08
N GLN A 243 -6.18 -2.17 18.20
CA GLN A 243 -7.16 -3.27 18.36
C GLN A 243 -6.51 -4.65 18.44
N PHE A 244 -5.29 -4.77 17.91
CA PHE A 244 -4.49 -5.98 17.97
C PHE A 244 -3.11 -5.60 18.49
N GLY A 245 -2.58 -6.33 19.48
CA GLY A 245 -1.27 -6.05 20.08
C GLY A 245 -0.61 -7.33 20.59
N PHE A 246 0.71 -7.29 20.78
CA PHE A 246 1.48 -8.42 21.30
C PHE A 246 2.21 -8.04 22.59
N GLU A 247 2.11 -8.91 23.60
CA GLU A 247 2.96 -8.88 24.78
C GLU A 247 3.60 -10.25 24.93
N LYS A 248 4.93 -10.27 25.10
CA LYS A 248 5.72 -11.50 25.14
C LYS A 248 5.18 -12.53 26.13
N ASP A 249 4.69 -12.09 27.29
CA ASP A 249 4.25 -12.96 28.37
C ASP A 249 2.74 -13.27 28.33
N LYS A 250 1.94 -12.50 27.57
CA LYS A 250 0.49 -12.67 27.46
C LYS A 250 0.00 -13.19 26.11
N GLY A 251 0.86 -13.18 25.09
CA GLY A 251 0.49 -13.50 23.71
C GLY A 251 -0.12 -12.29 23.00
N PHE A 252 -1.23 -12.51 22.28
CA PHE A 252 -1.83 -11.52 21.40
C PHE A 252 -3.19 -11.07 21.90
N ARG A 253 -3.39 -9.77 22.04
CA ARG A 253 -4.69 -9.18 22.32
C ARG A 253 -5.52 -9.11 21.04
N GLY A 254 -6.70 -9.71 21.06
CA GLY A 254 -7.67 -9.60 19.97
C GLY A 254 -8.49 -8.29 20.04
N PRO A 255 -9.28 -8.00 19.00
CA PRO A 255 -10.18 -6.83 18.95
C PRO A 255 -11.27 -6.86 20.03
N ASP A 256 -11.53 -8.01 20.63
CA ASP A 256 -12.44 -8.20 21.76
C ASP A 256 -11.75 -7.99 23.13
N GLY A 257 -10.49 -7.56 23.14
CA GLY A 257 -9.71 -7.35 24.36
C GLY A 257 -9.15 -8.62 25.01
N VAL A 258 -9.41 -9.80 24.43
CA VAL A 258 -8.99 -11.08 25.01
C VAL A 258 -7.62 -11.49 24.50
N TRP A 259 -6.74 -11.89 25.44
CA TRP A 259 -5.40 -12.40 25.18
C TRP A 259 -5.41 -13.86 24.72
N ARG A 260 -4.65 -14.17 23.67
CA ARG A 260 -4.62 -15.48 23.02
C ARG A 260 -3.23 -15.84 22.51
N ASN A 261 -2.93 -17.13 22.50
CA ASN A 261 -1.76 -17.67 21.82
C ASN A 261 -2.08 -17.91 20.34
N LEU A 262 -1.93 -16.85 19.53
CA LEU A 262 -2.24 -16.88 18.09
C LEU A 262 -1.10 -17.40 17.22
N LEU A 263 0.11 -17.51 17.76
CA LEU A 263 1.26 -18.16 17.13
C LEU A 263 1.74 -19.30 18.02
N THR A 264 2.14 -20.40 17.39
CA THR A 264 2.83 -21.51 18.07
C THR A 264 4.29 -21.15 18.34
N ASP A 265 4.92 -21.83 19.30
CA ASP A 265 6.35 -21.63 19.60
C ASP A 265 7.23 -21.82 18.35
N ARG A 266 6.91 -22.81 17.52
CA ARG A 266 7.58 -23.05 16.24
C ARG A 266 7.43 -21.87 15.27
N GLU A 267 6.25 -21.25 15.21
CA GLU A 267 6.01 -20.05 14.38
C GLU A 267 6.80 -18.84 14.90
N LEU A 268 6.91 -18.68 16.23
CA LEU A 268 7.73 -17.64 16.85
C LEU A 268 9.22 -17.85 16.59
N GLU A 269 9.72 -19.09 16.74
CA GLU A 269 11.08 -19.46 16.36
C GLU A 269 11.35 -19.15 14.88
N HIS A 270 10.35 -19.40 14.02
CA HIS A 270 10.46 -19.11 12.60
C HIS A 270 10.60 -17.62 12.30
N ILE A 271 9.85 -16.78 13.02
CA ILE A 271 9.97 -15.33 12.93
C ILE A 271 11.34 -14.87 13.42
N ALA A 272 11.75 -15.31 14.61
CA ALA A 272 13.01 -14.92 15.23
C ALA A 272 14.24 -15.30 14.38
N ALA A 273 14.24 -16.50 13.79
CA ALA A 273 15.30 -16.92 12.86
C ALA A 273 15.33 -16.03 11.61
N ALA A 274 14.18 -15.75 11.00
CA ALA A 274 14.12 -14.90 9.82
C ALA A 274 14.57 -13.46 10.12
N MET A 275 14.28 -12.91 11.31
CA MET A 275 14.77 -11.61 11.77
C MET A 275 16.31 -11.57 11.87
N ARG A 276 16.96 -12.67 12.24
CA ARG A 276 18.42 -12.83 12.23
C ARG A 276 19.01 -13.05 10.83
N GLY A 277 18.21 -12.94 9.78
CA GLY A 277 18.61 -13.25 8.40
C GLY A 277 18.68 -14.74 8.09
N GLN A 278 18.24 -15.61 9.01
CA GLN A 278 18.21 -17.06 8.84
C GLN A 278 16.81 -17.47 8.37
N ALA A 279 16.60 -17.56 7.06
CA ALA A 279 15.35 -18.09 6.52
C ALA A 279 15.28 -19.62 6.69
N LEU A 280 14.28 -20.12 7.43
CA LEU A 280 14.09 -21.57 7.64
C LEU A 280 13.64 -22.31 6.39
N TYR A 281 12.82 -21.68 5.56
CA TYR A 281 12.38 -22.27 4.31
C TYR A 281 13.35 -21.92 3.19
N ARG A 282 13.99 -22.95 2.60
CA ARG A 282 15.00 -22.78 1.54
C ARG A 282 14.48 -21.98 0.34
N ASP A 283 13.24 -22.24 -0.07
CA ASP A 283 12.58 -21.52 -1.16
C ASP A 283 12.35 -20.05 -0.82
N VAL A 284 11.91 -19.73 0.40
CA VAL A 284 11.76 -18.34 0.88
C VAL A 284 13.11 -17.62 0.87
N ARG A 285 14.19 -18.28 1.30
CA ARG A 285 15.54 -17.70 1.29
C ARG A 285 15.97 -17.25 -0.11
N ILE A 286 15.76 -18.11 -1.11
CA ILE A 286 16.10 -17.83 -2.51
C ILE A 286 15.30 -16.62 -3.01
N LEU A 287 13.99 -16.60 -2.74
CA LEU A 287 13.12 -15.49 -3.15
C LEU A 287 13.52 -14.16 -2.51
N LEU A 288 13.85 -14.17 -1.21
CA LEU A 288 14.30 -12.97 -0.50
C LEU A 288 15.66 -12.47 -0.98
N ALA A 289 16.57 -13.35 -1.38
CA ALA A 289 17.84 -12.97 -1.98
C ALA A 289 17.67 -12.29 -3.36
N MET A 290 16.66 -12.69 -4.14
CA MET A 290 16.34 -12.08 -5.42
C MET A 290 15.56 -10.76 -5.29
N ALA A 291 14.84 -10.57 -4.19
CA ALA A 291 13.88 -9.49 -4.01
C ALA A 291 14.44 -8.06 -4.22
N PRO A 292 15.65 -7.70 -3.78
CA PRO A 292 16.22 -6.37 -4.02
C PRO A 292 16.32 -5.99 -5.51
N HIS A 293 16.50 -6.97 -6.39
CA HIS A 293 16.70 -6.76 -7.83
C HIS A 293 15.45 -7.06 -8.65
N MET A 294 14.64 -8.03 -8.20
CA MET A 294 13.45 -8.49 -8.91
C MET A 294 12.26 -8.67 -7.96
N PRO A 295 11.80 -7.59 -7.30
CA PRO A 295 10.78 -7.66 -6.23
C PRO A 295 9.45 -8.23 -6.69
N THR A 296 8.97 -7.82 -7.88
CA THR A 296 7.72 -8.31 -8.46
C THR A 296 7.79 -9.80 -8.84
N MET A 297 8.93 -10.24 -9.36
CA MET A 297 9.17 -11.65 -9.68
C MET A 297 9.22 -12.49 -8.41
N ALA A 298 9.98 -12.06 -7.40
CA ALA A 298 10.04 -12.74 -6.10
C ALA A 298 8.63 -12.90 -5.50
N ARG A 299 7.83 -11.83 -5.48
CA ARG A 299 6.42 -11.87 -5.04
C ARG A 299 5.59 -12.90 -5.81
N SER A 300 5.64 -12.83 -7.15
CA SER A 300 4.85 -13.69 -8.02
C SER A 300 5.23 -15.16 -7.89
N THR A 301 6.52 -15.46 -7.82
CA THR A 301 7.02 -16.84 -7.64
C THR A 301 6.66 -17.37 -6.25
N GLY A 302 6.79 -16.56 -5.20
CA GLY A 302 6.35 -16.93 -3.86
C GLY A 302 4.86 -17.23 -3.77
N ASP A 303 4.02 -16.39 -4.39
CA ASP A 303 2.57 -16.66 -4.50
C ASP A 303 2.27 -17.94 -5.28
N PHE A 304 3.02 -18.24 -6.33
CA PHE A 304 2.83 -19.45 -7.13
C PHE A 304 3.21 -20.71 -6.35
N ILE A 305 4.34 -20.69 -5.63
CA ILE A 305 4.79 -21.82 -4.80
C ILE A 305 3.79 -22.10 -3.67
N MET A 306 3.28 -21.06 -3.02
CA MET A 306 2.40 -21.22 -1.86
C MET A 306 0.95 -21.47 -2.26
N TYR A 307 0.44 -20.78 -3.29
CA TYR A 307 -0.95 -20.83 -3.71
C TYR A 307 -1.09 -20.98 -5.23
N PRO A 308 -0.66 -22.11 -5.81
CA PRO A 308 -0.63 -22.29 -7.27
C PRO A 308 -2.02 -22.16 -7.91
N GLY A 309 -3.05 -22.78 -7.32
CA GLY A 309 -4.43 -22.70 -7.82
C GLY A 309 -4.99 -21.27 -7.79
N THR A 310 -4.87 -20.57 -6.66
CA THR A 310 -5.30 -19.17 -6.55
C THR A 310 -4.54 -18.26 -7.51
N ASN A 311 -3.23 -18.50 -7.70
CA ASN A 311 -2.41 -17.74 -8.66
C ASN A 311 -2.89 -17.97 -10.10
N ALA A 312 -3.16 -19.22 -10.48
CA ALA A 312 -3.71 -19.56 -11.79
C ALA A 312 -5.05 -18.85 -12.05
N THR A 313 -5.99 -18.89 -11.10
CA THR A 313 -7.27 -18.18 -11.20
C THR A 313 -7.07 -16.68 -11.36
N ARG A 314 -6.17 -16.06 -10.58
CA ARG A 314 -5.83 -14.63 -10.71
C ARG A 314 -5.29 -14.29 -12.09
N ARG A 315 -4.41 -15.13 -12.66
CA ARG A 315 -3.86 -14.93 -14.01
C ARG A 315 -4.94 -15.01 -15.09
N VAL A 316 -5.86 -15.98 -14.99
CA VAL A 316 -7.01 -16.10 -15.90
C VAL A 316 -7.91 -14.86 -15.81
N ASN A 317 -8.21 -14.40 -14.59
CA ASN A 317 -9.03 -13.20 -14.39
C ASN A 317 -8.33 -11.95 -14.94
N ALA A 318 -7.01 -11.81 -14.75
CA ALA A 318 -6.24 -10.72 -15.33
C ALA A 318 -6.24 -10.75 -16.86
N LEU A 319 -6.17 -11.94 -17.48
CA LEU A 319 -6.27 -12.09 -18.94
C LEU A 319 -7.66 -11.69 -19.45
N ARG A 320 -8.73 -12.15 -18.80
CA ARG A 320 -10.11 -11.75 -19.12
C ARG A 320 -10.30 -10.24 -19.02
N GLN A 321 -9.76 -9.63 -17.97
CA GLN A 321 -9.82 -8.18 -17.78
C GLN A 321 -9.06 -7.42 -18.87
N ARG A 322 -7.87 -7.90 -19.26
CA ARG A 322 -7.10 -7.32 -20.38
C ARG A 322 -7.86 -7.37 -21.70
N ALA A 323 -8.55 -8.49 -21.98
CA ALA A 323 -9.37 -8.61 -23.18
C ALA A 323 -10.52 -7.59 -23.18
N LYS A 324 -11.22 -7.42 -22.04
CA LYS A 324 -12.26 -6.41 -21.88
C LYS A 324 -11.73 -4.98 -22.10
N ASP A 325 -10.60 -4.66 -21.50
CA ASP A 325 -9.97 -3.34 -21.62
C ASP A 325 -9.46 -3.07 -23.05
N ALA A 326 -8.99 -4.09 -23.77
CA ALA A 326 -8.60 -3.98 -25.17
C ALA A 326 -9.80 -3.73 -26.10
N VAL A 327 -10.88 -4.51 -25.95
CA VAL A 327 -12.11 -4.34 -26.75
C VAL A 327 -12.71 -2.95 -26.57
N ALA A 328 -12.77 -2.47 -25.33
CA ALA A 328 -13.27 -1.13 -25.03
C ALA A 328 -12.37 -0.04 -25.64
N GLY A 329 -11.04 -0.22 -25.61
CA GLY A 329 -10.10 0.70 -26.27
C GLY A 329 -10.29 0.77 -27.77
N ILE A 330 -10.42 -0.39 -28.43
CA ILE A 330 -10.68 -0.47 -29.88
C ILE A 330 -11.99 0.23 -30.23
N ARG A 331 -13.08 -0.06 -29.50
CA ARG A 331 -14.38 0.59 -29.74
C ARG A 331 -14.31 2.10 -29.59
N ALA A 332 -13.63 2.59 -28.55
CA ALA A 332 -13.48 4.02 -28.31
C ALA A 332 -12.63 4.70 -29.40
N ALA A 333 -11.57 4.04 -29.88
CA ALA A 333 -10.75 4.54 -30.97
C ALA A 333 -11.53 4.61 -32.29
N VAL A 334 -12.20 3.51 -32.69
CA VAL A 334 -13.03 3.47 -33.92
C VAL A 334 -14.17 4.48 -33.87
N GLY A 335 -14.85 4.62 -32.73
CA GLY A 335 -15.92 5.61 -32.57
C GLY A 335 -15.42 7.05 -32.69
N ALA A 336 -14.19 7.33 -32.22
CA ALA A 336 -13.58 8.65 -32.38
C ALA A 336 -13.15 8.96 -33.82
N GLU A 337 -12.79 7.94 -34.60
CA GLU A 337 -12.46 8.08 -36.02
C GLU A 337 -13.72 8.23 -36.89
N ALA A 338 -14.79 7.48 -36.59
CA ALA A 338 -16.04 7.53 -37.36
C ALA A 338 -16.90 8.77 -37.10
N GLY A 339 -16.64 9.50 -36.01
CA GLY A 339 -17.31 10.77 -35.67
C GLY A 339 -16.57 12.02 -36.14
N ARG A 340 -15.48 11.87 -36.89
CA ARG A 340 -14.81 12.91 -37.67
C ARG A 340 -15.25 12.81 -39.12
#